data_AF-A0A443R769-F1
#
_entry.id   AF-A0A443R769-F1
#
_cell.length_a   1.000
_cell.length_b   1.000
_cell.length_c   1.000
_cell.angle_alpha   90.00
_cell.angle_beta   90.00
_cell.angle_gamma   90.00
#
_symmetry.space_group_name_H-M   'P 1'
#
loop_
_entity.id
_entity.type
_entity.pdbx_description
1 polymer ?
#
loop_
_entity_poly.entity_id
_entity_poly.type
_entity_poly.pdbx_seq_one_letter_code
_entity_poly.pdbx_strand_id
1 'polypeptide(L)'
;MLLDEYLDYFATIKNSSFNNTKCLYLKNWHFVKQFPHYNTYEVPIYFQSDYLNEYWSHLDDDYKFVYFGPKNSWFVSTFIFFK
;
A
#
# COMPACT_ATOMS: atom_id res chain seq x y z
N MET A 1 -3.82 4.97 12.21
CA MET A 1 -5.07 4.40 11.69
C MET A 1 -4.81 2.93 11.52
N LEU A 2 -5.57 2.11 12.22
CA LEU A 2 -5.53 0.66 12.04
C LEU A 2 -6.18 0.30 10.71
N LEU A 3 -5.84 -0.86 10.15
CA LEU A 3 -6.42 -1.33 8.89
C LEU A 3 -7.95 -1.42 8.99
N ASP A 4 -8.46 -1.95 10.10
CA ASP A 4 -9.90 -2.12 10.33
C ASP A 4 -10.63 -0.78 10.31
N GLU A 5 -10.09 0.24 10.98
CA GLU A 5 -10.62 1.61 10.96
C GLU A 5 -10.66 2.19 9.54
N TYR A 6 -9.64 1.89 8.72
CA TYR A 6 -9.60 2.32 7.33
C TYR A 6 -10.64 1.61 6.48
N LEU A 7 -10.85 0.30 6.69
CA LEU A 7 -11.83 -0.50 5.96
C LEU A 7 -13.26 -0.06 6.28
N ASP A 8 -13.57 0.25 7.54
CA ASP A 8 -14.86 0.82 7.94
C ASP A 8 -15.11 2.15 7.23
N TYR A 9 -14.12 3.05 7.24
CA TYR A 9 -14.16 4.28 6.45
C TYR A 9 -14.41 3.99 4.97
N PHE A 10 -13.67 3.06 4.36
CA PHE A 10 -13.77 2.76 2.93
C PHE A 10 -15.14 2.19 2.54
N ALA A 11 -15.77 1.41 3.45
CA ALA A 11 -17.13 0.93 3.25
C ALA A 11 -18.16 2.08 3.27
N THR A 12 -17.98 3.09 4.14
CA THR A 12 -18.89 4.25 4.20
C THR A 12 -18.87 5.10 2.93
N ILE A 13 -17.69 5.32 2.32
CA ILE A 13 -17.56 6.12 1.09
C ILE A 13 -18.09 5.38 -0.15
N LYS A 14 -18.11 4.04 -0.14
CA LYS A 14 -18.65 3.24 -1.26
C LYS A 14 -20.17 3.33 -1.32
N ASN A 15 -20.83 3.40 -0.17
CA ASN A 15 -22.29 3.40 -0.05
C ASN A 15 -22.90 4.81 -0.07
N SER A 16 -22.09 5.86 0.08
CA SER A 16 -22.54 7.26 0.01
C SER A 16 -22.11 7.90 -1.30
N SER A 17 -23.02 8.65 -1.94
CA SER A 17 -22.68 9.54 -3.05
C SER A 17 -21.73 10.61 -2.52
N PHE A 18 -20.42 10.40 -2.63
CA PHE A 18 -19.28 11.31 -2.41
C PHE A 18 -19.61 12.70 -1.80
N ASN A 19 -20.22 12.71 -0.62
CA ASN A 19 -20.69 13.94 0.02
C ASN A 19 -19.62 14.43 0.98
N ASN A 20 -18.62 15.15 0.45
CA ASN A 20 -17.66 15.95 1.21
C ASN A 20 -16.94 15.25 2.38
N THR A 21 -16.89 13.91 2.38
CA THR A 21 -16.22 13.10 3.40
C THR A 21 -14.70 13.20 3.24
N LYS A 22 -13.95 13.06 4.34
CA LYS A 22 -12.48 13.01 4.33
C LYS A 22 -11.99 12.05 3.25
N CYS A 23 -10.98 12.45 2.47
CA CYS A 23 -10.32 11.61 1.46
C CYS A 23 -9.07 10.97 2.09
N LEU A 24 -9.22 9.76 2.63
CA LEU A 24 -8.14 9.07 3.33
C LEU A 24 -7.43 8.09 2.40
N TYR A 25 -6.11 8.01 2.54
CA TYR A 25 -5.24 7.16 1.75
C TYR A 25 -4.45 6.22 2.66
N LEU A 26 -4.59 4.91 2.45
CA LEU A 26 -3.81 3.88 3.12
C LEU A 26 -2.48 3.72 2.37
N LYS A 27 -1.39 3.84 3.12
CA LYS A 27 -0.03 3.76 2.61
C LYS A 27 0.78 2.77 3.45
N ASN A 28 1.77 2.13 2.82
CA ASN A 28 2.73 1.25 3.46
C ASN A 28 2.09 0.05 4.17
N TRP A 29 1.00 -0.51 3.62
CA TRP A 29 0.44 -1.72 4.20
C TRP A 29 1.34 -2.92 3.88
N HIS A 30 1.88 -3.55 4.92
CA HIS A 30 2.71 -4.77 4.90
C HIS A 30 1.88 -6.02 4.61
N PHE A 31 1.21 -6.03 3.45
CA PHE A 31 0.26 -7.07 3.08
C PHE A 31 0.95 -8.43 2.90
N VAL A 32 2.14 -8.45 2.28
CA VAL A 32 2.87 -9.69 2.00
C VAL A 32 3.33 -10.35 3.30
N LYS A 33 3.78 -9.55 4.27
CA LYS A 33 4.10 -10.05 5.61
C LYS A 33 2.90 -10.56 6.37
N GLN A 34 1.75 -9.89 6.26
CA GLN A 34 0.52 -10.32 6.93
C GLN A 34 -0.08 -11.59 6.29
N PHE A 35 0.10 -11.79 4.98
CA PHE A 35 -0.43 -12.91 4.21
C PHE A 35 0.66 -13.57 3.35
N PRO A 36 1.64 -14.27 3.96
CA PRO A 36 2.83 -14.78 3.26
C PRO A 36 2.52 -15.85 2.21
N HIS A 37 1.37 -16.54 2.34
CA HIS A 37 0.93 -17.54 1.37
C HIS A 37 0.15 -16.95 0.19
N TYR A 38 -0.21 -15.67 0.25
CA TYR A 38 -0.91 -15.00 -0.85
C TYR A 38 0.12 -14.51 -1.87
N ASN A 39 0.14 -15.10 -3.06
CA ASN A 39 1.00 -14.64 -4.15
C ASN A 39 0.40 -13.36 -4.76
N THR A 40 0.87 -12.19 -4.30
CA THR A 40 0.27 -10.89 -4.63
C THR A 40 0.39 -10.52 -6.10
N TYR A 41 1.57 -10.72 -6.68
CA TYR A 41 1.86 -10.46 -8.09
C TYR A 41 3.17 -11.12 -8.51
N GLU A 42 3.27 -11.44 -9.79
CA GLU A 42 4.52 -11.87 -10.41
C GLU A 42 5.35 -10.64 -10.79
N VAL A 43 6.64 -10.65 -10.45
CA VAL A 43 7.56 -9.57 -10.85
C VAL A 43 7.81 -9.71 -12.37
N PRO A 44 7.50 -8.68 -13.18
CA PRO A 44 7.75 -8.74 -14.62
C PRO A 44 9.22 -8.99 -14.92
N ILE A 45 9.52 -9.72 -15.99
CA ILE A 45 10.88 -10.20 -16.32
C ILE A 45 11.96 -9.12 -16.26
N TYR A 46 11.65 -7.90 -16.72
CA TYR A 46 12.58 -6.78 -16.74
C TYR A 46 12.91 -6.21 -15.35
N PHE A 47 12.14 -6.54 -14.33
CA PHE A 47 12.33 -6.11 -12.94
C PHE A 47 12.80 -7.25 -12.03
N GLN A 48 13.01 -8.46 -12.56
CA GLN A 48 13.40 -9.62 -11.74
C GLN A 48 14.83 -9.47 -11.18
N SER A 49 15.76 -8.99 -12.00
CA SER A 49 17.16 -8.72 -11.62
C SER A 49 17.27 -7.40 -10.85
N ASP A 50 16.73 -7.38 -9.64
CA ASP A 50 16.80 -6.25 -8.72
C ASP A 50 17.40 -6.69 -7.38
N TYR A 51 18.30 -5.87 -6.84
CA TYR A 51 19.00 -6.16 -5.59
C TYR A 51 18.03 -6.43 -4.43
N LEU A 52 16.92 -5.70 -4.36
CA LEU A 52 15.94 -5.85 -3.29
C LEU A 52 15.20 -7.19 -3.42
N ASN A 53 14.84 -7.58 -4.64
CA ASN A 53 14.20 -8.88 -4.91
C ASN A 53 15.11 -10.05 -4.49
N GLU A 54 16.42 -9.95 -4.79
CA GLU A 54 17.41 -10.98 -4.47
C GLU A 54 17.72 -11.02 -2.96
N TYR A 55 18.01 -9.86 -2.36
CA TYR A 55 18.45 -9.75 -0.97
C TYR A 55 17.36 -10.07 0.04
N TRP A 56 16.13 -9.60 -0.20
CA TRP A 56 15.03 -9.76 0.78
C TRP A 56 14.42 -11.16 0.80
N SER A 57 14.77 -12.03 -0.15
CA SER A 57 14.31 -13.43 -0.13
C SER A 57 14.75 -14.21 1.11
N HIS A 58 15.73 -13.69 1.86
CA HIS A 58 16.35 -14.35 3.03
C HIS A 58 15.99 -13.71 4.38
N LEU A 59 15.12 -12.69 4.41
CA LEU A 59 14.76 -11.96 5.63
C LEU A 59 13.28 -12.19 6.01
N ASP A 60 12.96 -12.19 7.31
CA ASP A 60 11.59 -12.31 7.84
C ASP A 60 10.85 -10.96 7.86
N ASP A 61 10.86 -10.27 6.71
CA ASP A 61 10.23 -8.97 6.54
C ASP A 61 9.81 -8.77 5.06
N ASP A 62 8.96 -7.77 4.77
CA ASP A 62 8.57 -7.42 3.39
C ASP A 62 8.98 -6.00 2.95
N TYR A 63 9.31 -5.88 1.66
CA TYR A 63 9.54 -4.61 0.98
C TYR A 63 8.42 -4.23 0.00
N LYS A 64 7.39 -5.09 -0.08
CA LYS A 64 6.27 -4.96 -1.01
C LYS A 64 5.07 -4.38 -0.27
N PHE A 65 4.75 -3.13 -0.56
CA PHE A 65 3.69 -2.40 0.13
C PHE A 65 2.43 -2.31 -0.74
N VAL A 66 1.28 -2.38 -0.08
CA VAL A 66 -0.01 -2.05 -0.70
C VAL A 66 -0.37 -0.60 -0.37
N TYR A 67 -0.82 0.10 -1.40
CA TYR A 67 -1.42 1.42 -1.32
C TYR A 67 -2.88 1.31 -1.72
N PHE A 68 -3.76 1.96 -0.97
CA PHE A 68 -5.19 1.85 -1.21
C PHE A 68 -5.89 3.16 -0.88
N GLY A 69 -6.78 3.59 -1.78
CA GLY A 69 -7.33 4.92 -1.72
C GLY A 69 -8.51 5.11 -2.67
N PRO A 70 -9.42 6.03 -2.35
CA PRO A 70 -10.50 6.39 -3.24
C PRO A 70 -10.01 7.17 -4.46
N LYS A 71 -10.84 7.24 -5.51
CA LYS A 71 -10.55 8.05 -6.69
C LYS A 71 -10.27 9.50 -6.28
N ASN A 72 -9.30 10.13 -6.95
CA ASN A 72 -8.83 11.50 -6.66
C ASN A 72 -8.12 11.66 -5.30
N SER A 73 -7.77 10.58 -4.61
CA SER A 73 -6.79 10.67 -3.52
C SER A 73 -5.39 10.87 -4.10
N TRP A 74 -4.65 11.84 -3.59
CA TRP A 74 -3.22 11.98 -3.86
C TRP A 74 -2.46 11.99 -2.54
N PHE A 75 -1.24 11.44 -2.55
CA PHE A 75 -0.29 11.68 -1.48
C PHE A 75 0.72 12.70 -1.97
N VAL A 76 1.01 13.71 -1.14
CA VAL A 76 2.19 14.54 -1.36
C VAL A 76 3.34 13.83 -0.66
N SER A 77 4.32 13.36 -1.43
CA SER A 77 5.57 12.90 -0.83
C SER A 77 6.27 14.14 -0.27
N THR A 78 6.36 14.24 1.05
CA THR A 78 7.22 15.24 1.69
C THR A 78 8.66 14.84 1.44
N PHE A 79 9.19 15.17 0.26
CA PHE A 79 10.63 15.25 0.07
C PHE A 79 11.12 16.43 0.89
N ILE A 80 11.57 16.15 2.12
CA ILE A 80 12.50 17.03 2.82
C ILE A 80 13.76 17.01 1.97
N PHE A 81 13.99 18.08 1.20
CA PHE A 81 15.30 18.35 0.65
C PHE A 81 16.27 18.44 1.84
N PHE A 82 17.02 17.39 2.09
CA PHE A 82 18.27 17.52 2.84
C PHE A 82 19.20 18.34 1.93
N LYS A 83 19.33 19.61 2.29
CA LYS A 83 20.30 20.54 1.72
C LYS A 83 21.64 20.35 2.42
#